data_AF-A0A093X0X4-F1
#
_entry.id   AF-A0A093X0X4-F1
#
_cell.length_a   1.000
_cell.length_b   1.000
_cell.length_c   1.000
_cell.angle_alpha   90.00
_cell.angle_beta   90.00
_cell.angle_gamma   90.00
#
_symmetry.space_group_name_H-M   'P 1'
#
loop_
_entity.id
_entity.type
_entity.pdbx_description
1 polymer ?
#
loop_
_entity_poly.entity_id
_entity_poly.type
_entity_poly.pdbx_seq_one_letter_code
_entity_poly.pdbx_strand_id
1 'polypeptide(L)'
;HSALTTPAESPGATPAAPEPQHTDPQFHGAKSTTPSPPPARQSKSRQSTSYYYSAQSYLRYQGAKFVARFDPNCYIAITRKLDTHDVSRSRSPSITEALAQITQPCLVLGIESDGLFTFAEQEEIASHVPKARLRRIDSPEGHDAFLLQFEQVNEHILGFLNEVLPDVMSREGSVAVGEVGGVTKSSTFGEAEVEDITAW
;
A
#
# COMPACT_ATOMS: atom_id res chain seq x y z
N HIS A 1 29.74 -73.17 -1.27
CA HIS A 1 29.83 -74.32 -2.19
C HIS A 1 28.47 -74.51 -2.86
N SER A 2 28.48 -74.74 -4.19
CA SER A 2 27.56 -75.49 -5.06
C SER A 2 26.15 -75.91 -4.58
N ALA A 3 25.11 -76.00 -5.43
CA ALA A 3 24.93 -75.61 -6.84
C ALA A 3 23.44 -75.72 -7.27
N LEU A 4 23.17 -75.30 -8.51
CA LEU A 4 21.93 -75.36 -9.31
C LEU A 4 21.14 -76.69 -9.25
N THR A 5 19.87 -76.67 -9.71
CA THR A 5 19.46 -77.28 -11.02
C THR A 5 17.99 -76.96 -11.38
N THR A 6 17.77 -76.48 -12.61
CA THR A 6 16.50 -76.24 -13.36
C THR A 6 16.05 -77.55 -14.09
N PRO A 7 15.15 -77.64 -15.11
CA PRO A 7 14.40 -76.65 -15.91
C PRO A 7 12.86 -76.87 -15.85
N ALA A 8 12.11 -76.61 -16.92
CA ALA A 8 11.51 -75.31 -17.26
C ALA A 8 10.69 -75.42 -18.57
N GLU A 9 9.51 -74.77 -18.67
CA GLU A 9 8.77 -74.66 -19.93
C GLU A 9 8.03 -73.30 -20.10
N SER A 10 7.91 -72.88 -21.35
CA SER A 10 7.34 -71.65 -21.94
C SER A 10 6.71 -72.06 -23.29
N PRO A 11 5.86 -71.25 -24.00
CA PRO A 11 5.77 -69.78 -23.97
C PRO A 11 4.35 -69.16 -24.09
N GLY A 12 4.28 -67.82 -23.97
CA GLY A 12 3.14 -66.97 -24.35
C GLY A 12 3.62 -65.53 -24.60
N ALA A 13 3.09 -64.83 -25.61
CA ALA A 13 3.78 -63.69 -26.24
C ALA A 13 3.39 -62.27 -25.75
N THR A 14 4.30 -61.33 -26.05
CA THR A 14 4.33 -59.85 -25.96
C THR A 14 3.23 -59.13 -26.79
N PRO A 15 3.11 -57.76 -26.85
CA PRO A 15 3.98 -56.67 -26.33
C PRO A 15 3.29 -55.47 -25.60
N ALA A 16 4.11 -54.48 -25.24
CA ALA A 16 3.79 -53.23 -24.54
C ALA A 16 3.17 -52.11 -25.43
N ALA A 17 2.66 -51.05 -24.76
CA ALA A 17 2.10 -49.84 -25.37
C ALA A 17 3.15 -48.70 -25.57
N PRO A 18 3.00 -47.82 -26.57
CA PRO A 18 4.02 -46.83 -26.96
C PRO A 18 3.85 -45.42 -26.37
N GLU A 19 4.93 -44.65 -26.44
CA GLU A 19 5.03 -43.22 -26.10
C GLU A 19 4.33 -42.29 -27.12
N PRO A 20 3.88 -41.08 -26.73
CA PRO A 20 3.29 -40.12 -27.65
C PRO A 20 4.34 -39.42 -28.52
N GLN A 21 4.22 -39.58 -29.84
CA GLN A 21 5.11 -38.98 -30.84
C GLN A 21 4.78 -37.50 -31.09
N HIS A 22 5.80 -36.66 -31.16
CA HIS A 22 5.69 -35.25 -31.56
C HIS A 22 5.89 -35.12 -33.08
N THR A 23 4.84 -34.76 -33.82
CA THR A 23 4.94 -34.46 -35.26
C THR A 23 4.10 -33.24 -35.65
N ASP A 24 4.76 -32.22 -36.17
CA ASP A 24 4.16 -31.12 -36.94
C ASP A 24 4.62 -31.27 -38.41
N PRO A 25 3.70 -31.45 -39.36
CA PRO A 25 4.00 -31.28 -40.78
C PRO A 25 3.11 -30.23 -41.44
N GLN A 26 3.77 -29.30 -42.13
CA GLN A 26 3.18 -28.21 -42.90
C GLN A 26 2.20 -28.68 -44.00
N PHE A 27 1.18 -27.84 -44.20
CA PHE A 27 0.63 -27.38 -45.49
C PHE A 27 0.42 -28.41 -46.62
N HIS A 28 -0.85 -28.71 -46.93
CA HIS A 28 -1.24 -29.36 -48.19
C HIS A 28 -2.50 -28.73 -48.83
N GLY A 29 -2.32 -28.17 -50.04
CA GLY A 29 -3.29 -28.14 -51.15
C GLY A 29 -4.74 -27.68 -50.93
N ALA A 30 -5.07 -26.49 -51.44
CA ALA A 30 -6.47 -26.06 -51.60
C ALA A 30 -7.22 -26.85 -52.70
N LYS A 31 -8.45 -27.29 -52.41
CA LYS A 31 -9.48 -27.68 -53.41
C LYS A 31 -10.86 -27.17 -52.99
N SER A 32 -11.78 -27.12 -53.95
CA SER A 32 -12.83 -26.11 -54.08
C SER A 32 -14.22 -26.44 -53.49
N THR A 33 -14.73 -25.50 -52.68
CA THR A 33 -16.10 -24.92 -52.69
C THR A 33 -17.35 -25.80 -52.61
N THR A 34 -18.12 -25.59 -51.52
CA THR A 34 -19.59 -25.45 -51.54
C THR A 34 -20.01 -24.46 -50.43
N PRO A 35 -20.88 -23.46 -50.65
CA PRO A 35 -21.26 -22.50 -49.61
C PRO A 35 -22.33 -23.06 -48.66
N SER A 36 -22.00 -23.14 -47.37
CA SER A 36 -22.95 -23.42 -46.29
C SER A 36 -23.76 -22.16 -45.88
N PRO A 37 -24.97 -22.31 -45.32
CA PRO A 37 -25.83 -21.18 -44.97
C PRO A 37 -25.21 -20.24 -43.92
N PRO A 38 -25.67 -18.97 -43.81
CA PRO A 38 -25.09 -18.01 -42.90
C PRO A 38 -25.19 -18.51 -41.46
N PRO A 39 -24.09 -18.48 -40.68
CA PRO A 39 -24.13 -18.92 -39.30
C PRO A 39 -25.09 -18.04 -38.50
N ALA A 40 -25.94 -18.67 -37.70
CA ALA A 40 -26.82 -17.97 -36.77
C ALA A 40 -25.98 -16.98 -35.95
N ARG A 41 -26.53 -15.76 -35.77
CA ARG A 41 -25.85 -14.66 -35.08
C ARG A 41 -25.52 -15.09 -33.66
N GLN A 42 -24.30 -15.60 -33.45
CA GLN A 42 -23.78 -15.93 -32.14
C GLN A 42 -23.86 -14.65 -31.33
N SER A 43 -24.77 -14.61 -30.36
CA SER A 43 -24.64 -13.71 -29.24
C SER A 43 -23.27 -14.00 -28.65
N LYS A 44 -22.31 -13.09 -28.87
CA LYS A 44 -21.06 -13.12 -28.14
C LYS A 44 -21.49 -13.11 -26.67
N SER A 45 -21.37 -14.24 -26.00
CA SER A 45 -21.40 -14.24 -24.55
C SER A 45 -20.32 -13.24 -24.17
N ARG A 46 -20.72 -12.14 -23.54
CA ARG A 46 -19.77 -11.32 -22.79
C ARG A 46 -19.21 -12.30 -21.78
N GLN A 47 -18.01 -12.82 -22.05
CA GLN A 47 -17.28 -13.58 -21.06
C GLN A 47 -17.18 -12.65 -19.86
N SER A 48 -17.92 -12.98 -18.80
CA SER A 48 -17.87 -12.24 -17.56
C SER A 48 -16.42 -12.30 -17.12
N THR A 49 -15.74 -11.16 -17.11
CA THR A 49 -14.33 -11.07 -16.75
C THR A 49 -14.22 -11.35 -15.26
N SER A 50 -13.99 -12.63 -14.95
CA SER A 50 -14.10 -13.20 -13.61
C SER A 50 -13.24 -12.46 -12.58
N TYR A 51 -13.84 -12.20 -11.41
CA TYR A 51 -13.22 -11.71 -10.18
C TYR A 51 -11.85 -12.33 -9.86
N TYR A 52 -10.71 -11.74 -10.25
CA TYR A 52 -9.40 -12.27 -9.76
C TYR A 52 -8.22 -11.31 -9.54
N TYR A 53 -8.35 -9.98 -9.70
CA TYR A 53 -7.20 -9.05 -9.52
C TYR A 53 -7.52 -7.71 -8.83
N SER A 54 -8.45 -7.65 -7.88
CA SER A 54 -8.87 -6.39 -7.21
C SER A 54 -7.69 -5.58 -6.65
N ALA A 55 -6.79 -6.20 -5.87
CA ALA A 55 -5.62 -5.52 -5.32
C ALA A 55 -4.65 -4.99 -6.40
N GLN A 56 -4.46 -5.72 -7.50
CA GLN A 56 -3.59 -5.24 -8.59
C GLN A 56 -4.24 -4.08 -9.35
N SER A 57 -5.56 -4.14 -9.59
CA SER A 57 -6.32 -3.04 -10.19
C SER A 57 -6.27 -1.78 -9.33
N TYR A 58 -6.43 -1.93 -8.01
CA TYR A 58 -6.28 -0.85 -7.03
C TYR A 58 -4.89 -0.21 -7.08
N LEU A 59 -3.83 -1.01 -6.98
CA LEU A 59 -2.44 -0.53 -7.03
C LEU A 59 -2.12 0.17 -8.37
N ARG A 60 -2.64 -0.35 -9.49
CA ARG A 60 -2.50 0.29 -10.81
C ARG A 60 -3.24 1.62 -10.89
N TYR A 61 -4.48 1.69 -10.40
CA TYR A 61 -5.27 2.91 -10.38
C TYR A 61 -4.59 3.99 -9.52
N GLN A 62 -4.20 3.66 -8.27
CA GLN A 62 -3.53 4.62 -7.38
C GLN A 62 -2.16 5.05 -7.93
N GLY A 63 -1.39 4.12 -8.52
CA GLY A 63 -0.13 4.44 -9.18
C GLY A 63 -0.30 5.40 -10.35
N ALA A 64 -1.27 5.14 -11.24
CA ALA A 64 -1.59 6.04 -12.36
C ALA A 64 -2.09 7.42 -11.87
N LYS A 65 -2.96 7.44 -10.86
CA LYS A 65 -3.47 8.67 -10.21
C LYS A 65 -2.35 9.49 -9.56
N PHE A 66 -1.32 8.85 -9.02
CA PHE A 66 -0.13 9.52 -8.49
C PHE A 66 0.78 10.10 -9.60
N VAL A 67 1.15 9.29 -10.60
CA VAL A 67 2.02 9.72 -11.71
C VAL A 67 1.38 10.87 -12.51
N ALA A 68 0.05 10.91 -12.64
CA ALA A 68 -0.65 11.99 -13.32
C ALA A 68 -0.62 13.35 -12.58
N ARG A 69 -0.28 13.38 -11.29
CA ARG A 69 -0.35 14.59 -10.43
C ARG A 69 0.97 15.00 -9.76
N PHE A 70 2.05 14.26 -9.96
CA PHE A 70 3.31 14.47 -9.23
C PHE A 70 4.54 14.43 -10.14
N ASP A 71 5.42 15.42 -10.00
CA ASP A 71 6.66 15.49 -10.79
C ASP A 71 7.74 14.54 -10.24
N PRO A 72 8.40 13.72 -11.09
CA PRO A 72 9.40 12.75 -10.65
C PRO A 72 10.70 13.39 -10.12
N ASN A 73 11.08 14.60 -10.56
CA ASN A 73 12.26 15.30 -10.04
C ASN A 73 11.97 15.85 -8.63
N CYS A 74 10.76 16.37 -8.40
CA CYS A 74 10.28 16.72 -7.07
C CYS A 74 10.28 15.51 -6.13
N TYR A 75 9.88 14.32 -6.63
CA TYR A 75 9.92 13.09 -5.82
C TYR A 75 11.35 12.74 -5.39
N ILE A 76 12.31 12.73 -6.33
CA ILE A 76 13.74 12.50 -6.06
C ILE A 76 14.31 13.56 -5.09
N ALA A 77 13.89 14.82 -5.21
CA ALA A 77 14.34 15.90 -4.34
C ALA A 77 13.84 15.73 -2.89
N ILE A 78 12.59 15.27 -2.72
CA ILE A 78 12.00 15.04 -1.40
C ILE A 78 12.62 13.80 -0.74
N THR A 79 12.79 12.68 -1.45
CA THR A 79 13.41 11.48 -0.86
C THR A 79 14.85 11.73 -0.41
N ARG A 80 15.66 12.44 -1.22
CA ARG A 80 17.01 12.90 -0.81
C ARG A 80 17.02 13.82 0.41
N LYS A 81 15.92 14.52 0.68
CA LYS A 81 15.77 15.34 1.90
C LYS A 81 15.49 14.47 3.13
N LEU A 82 14.83 13.32 2.97
CA LEU A 82 14.68 12.31 4.01
C LEU A 82 16.03 11.64 4.31
N ASP A 83 16.78 11.22 3.28
CA ASP A 83 18.11 10.60 3.40
C ASP A 83 19.13 11.49 4.14
N THR A 84 18.89 12.80 4.18
CA THR A 84 19.78 13.78 4.82
C THR A 84 19.24 14.34 6.14
N HIS A 85 18.10 13.84 6.63
CA HIS A 85 17.51 14.27 7.90
C HIS A 85 18.33 13.77 9.09
N ASP A 86 18.86 14.72 9.88
CA ASP A 86 19.59 14.47 11.12
C ASP A 86 19.58 15.75 11.96
N VAL A 87 18.97 15.67 13.15
CA VAL A 87 18.86 16.80 14.09
C VAL A 87 20.17 17.10 14.82
N SER A 88 21.04 16.09 14.98
CA SER A 88 22.34 16.23 15.65
C SER A 88 23.42 16.86 14.75
N ARG A 89 23.32 16.65 13.43
CA ARG A 89 24.29 17.12 12.43
C ARG A 89 24.73 18.57 12.67
N SER A 90 26.03 18.74 12.95
CA SER A 90 26.67 20.05 13.18
C SER A 90 26.10 20.86 14.36
N ARG A 91 25.36 20.23 15.29
CA ARG A 91 24.78 20.84 16.50
C ARG A 91 25.13 20.08 17.79
N SER A 92 25.29 18.76 17.72
CA SER A 92 25.62 17.90 18.86
C SER A 92 26.32 16.62 18.41
N PRO A 93 27.07 15.95 19.30
CA PRO A 93 27.69 14.66 19.00
C PRO A 93 26.70 13.48 19.04
N SER A 94 25.49 13.66 19.58
CA SER A 94 24.44 12.64 19.66
C SER A 94 23.04 13.21 19.39
N ILE A 95 22.08 12.34 19.02
CA ILE A 95 20.66 12.71 18.84
C ILE A 95 20.05 13.13 20.18
N THR A 96 20.30 12.37 21.25
CA THR A 96 19.92 12.70 22.63
C THR A 96 20.29 14.13 23.02
N GLU A 97 21.56 14.54 22.83
CA GLU A 97 21.99 15.90 23.18
C GLU A 97 21.40 16.97 22.27
N ALA A 98 21.10 16.66 21.01
CA ALA A 98 20.41 17.56 20.10
C ALA A 98 18.94 17.78 20.50
N LEU A 99 18.24 16.73 20.91
CA LEU A 99 16.87 16.79 21.42
C LEU A 99 16.80 17.54 22.76
N ALA A 100 17.80 17.37 23.62
CA ALA A 100 17.91 18.09 24.89
C ALA A 100 18.04 19.62 24.73
N GLN A 101 18.44 20.11 23.55
CA GLN A 101 18.49 21.56 23.24
C GLN A 101 17.11 22.17 22.90
N ILE A 102 16.06 21.36 22.72
CA ILE A 102 14.71 21.84 22.44
C ILE A 102 14.09 22.37 23.74
N THR A 103 13.94 23.70 23.84
CA THR A 103 13.49 24.39 25.07
C THR A 103 12.00 24.72 25.08
N GLN A 104 11.35 24.62 23.91
CA GLN A 104 9.92 24.78 23.71
C GLN A 104 9.16 23.60 24.35
N PRO A 105 7.94 23.81 24.88
CA PRO A 105 7.00 22.72 25.10
C PRO A 105 6.79 21.95 23.79
N CYS A 106 6.70 20.62 23.87
CA CYS A 106 6.57 19.76 22.70
C CYS A 106 5.44 18.73 22.91
N LEU A 107 4.62 18.54 21.88
CA LEU A 107 3.68 17.42 21.78
C LEU A 107 4.25 16.44 20.76
N VAL A 108 4.56 15.24 21.22
CA VAL A 108 4.93 14.11 20.35
C VAL A 108 3.69 13.25 20.18
N LEU A 109 3.32 12.96 18.94
CA LEU A 109 2.23 12.05 18.59
C LEU A 109 2.83 10.80 17.96
N GLY A 110 2.52 9.63 18.51
CA GLY A 110 2.90 8.34 17.93
C GLY A 110 1.66 7.49 17.65
N ILE A 111 1.68 6.75 16.55
CA ILE A 111 0.65 5.76 16.21
C ILE A 111 1.23 4.38 16.53
N GLU A 112 0.50 3.54 17.28
CA GLU A 112 1.06 2.27 17.77
C GLU A 112 1.32 1.25 16.64
N SER A 113 0.59 1.35 15.53
CA SER A 113 0.70 0.48 14.35
C SER A 113 1.62 1.02 13.24
N ASP A 114 2.25 2.19 13.41
CA ASP A 114 3.11 2.78 12.37
C ASP A 114 4.41 1.95 12.19
N GLY A 115 4.59 1.42 10.98
CA GLY A 115 5.75 0.63 10.57
C GLY A 115 6.84 1.42 9.83
N LEU A 116 6.67 2.73 9.65
CA LEU A 116 7.66 3.65 9.06
C LEU A 116 8.32 4.52 10.12
N PHE A 117 7.55 5.04 11.07
CA PHE A 117 8.02 5.84 12.21
C PHE A 117 7.45 5.23 13.50
N THR A 118 8.22 4.31 14.10
CA THR A 118 7.70 3.44 15.14
C THR A 118 7.36 4.21 16.41
N PHE A 119 6.42 3.66 17.20
CA PHE A 119 6.05 4.26 18.49
C PHE A 119 7.25 4.38 19.45
N ALA A 120 8.18 3.42 19.41
CA ALA A 120 9.40 3.42 20.22
C ALA A 120 10.33 4.61 19.89
N GLU A 121 10.44 5.00 18.61
CA GLU A 121 11.20 6.20 18.22
C GLU A 121 10.51 7.49 18.73
N GLN A 122 9.18 7.49 18.85
CA GLN A 122 8.44 8.61 19.46
C GLN A 122 8.63 8.67 20.99
N GLU A 123 8.76 7.52 21.66
CA GLU A 123 9.18 7.42 23.07
C GLU A 123 10.62 7.93 23.26
N GLU A 124 11.54 7.63 22.35
CA GLU A 124 12.90 8.17 22.37
C GLU A 124 12.91 9.70 22.21
N ILE A 125 12.13 10.26 21.29
CA ILE A 125 11.99 11.71 21.14
C ILE A 125 11.40 12.34 22.41
N ALA A 126 10.32 11.78 22.93
CA ALA A 126 9.63 12.33 24.09
C ALA A 126 10.44 12.23 25.39
N SER A 127 11.31 11.23 25.54
CA SER A 127 12.18 11.07 26.72
C SER A 127 13.40 12.00 26.72
N HIS A 128 13.87 12.43 25.55
CA HIS A 128 15.05 13.31 25.42
C HIS A 128 14.74 14.79 25.24
N VAL A 129 13.50 15.17 24.91
CA VAL A 129 13.07 16.58 24.86
C VAL A 129 12.52 17.01 26.25
N PRO A 130 13.16 17.97 26.95
CA PRO A 130 12.88 18.24 28.39
C PRO A 130 11.45 18.67 28.74
N LYS A 131 10.67 19.14 27.78
CA LYS A 131 9.27 19.58 27.94
C LYS A 131 8.33 18.87 26.95
N ALA A 132 8.69 17.67 26.52
CA ALA A 132 7.82 16.87 25.67
C ALA A 132 6.74 16.15 26.48
N ARG A 133 5.65 15.85 25.79
CA ARG A 133 4.63 14.90 26.22
C ARG A 133 4.26 14.00 25.04
N LEU A 134 4.27 12.70 25.27
CA LEU A 134 3.84 11.71 24.28
C LEU A 134 2.32 11.50 24.38
N ARG A 135 1.65 11.43 23.24
CA ARG A 135 0.30 10.87 23.12
C ARG A 135 0.27 9.78 22.05
N ARG A 136 -0.52 8.75 22.31
CA ARG A 136 -0.73 7.59 21.43
C ARG A 136 -2.03 7.77 20.67
N ILE A 137 -1.97 7.67 19.35
CA ILE A 137 -3.13 7.54 18.46
C ILE A 137 -3.39 6.05 18.30
N ASP A 138 -4.62 5.62 18.59
CA ASP A 138 -5.05 4.23 18.49
C ASP A 138 -5.75 4.00 17.15
N SER A 139 -5.17 3.15 16.30
CA SER A 139 -5.59 2.93 14.91
C SER A 139 -4.87 1.70 14.34
N PRO A 140 -5.54 0.75 13.64
CA PRO A 140 -4.86 -0.33 12.91
C PRO A 140 -4.27 0.08 11.53
N GLU A 141 -4.50 1.31 11.06
CA GLU A 141 -4.17 1.79 9.71
C GLU A 141 -2.70 2.22 9.51
N GLY A 142 -1.85 2.05 10.53
CA GLY A 142 -0.43 2.40 10.46
C GLY A 142 -0.21 3.90 10.26
N HIS A 143 0.80 4.25 9.46
CA HIS A 143 1.20 5.64 9.22
C HIS A 143 0.02 6.55 8.81
N ASP A 144 -0.87 6.09 7.93
CA ASP A 144 -1.96 6.92 7.39
C ASP A 144 -3.02 7.30 8.45
N ALA A 145 -2.96 6.74 9.66
CA ALA A 145 -3.86 7.09 10.76
C ALA A 145 -3.85 8.59 11.12
N PHE A 146 -2.78 9.35 10.86
CA PHE A 146 -2.81 10.81 11.11
C PHE A 146 -3.79 11.57 10.18
N LEU A 147 -4.15 10.99 9.03
CA LEU A 147 -5.16 11.54 8.11
C LEU A 147 -6.57 11.03 8.43
N LEU A 148 -6.69 9.84 9.02
CA LEU A 148 -7.96 9.15 9.26
C LEU A 148 -8.52 9.43 10.66
N GLN A 149 -7.66 9.47 11.69
CA GLN A 149 -8.01 9.73 13.10
C GLN A 149 -8.02 11.23 13.43
N PHE A 150 -8.66 12.03 12.57
CA PHE A 150 -8.68 13.49 12.70
C PHE A 150 -9.21 13.96 14.06
N GLU A 151 -10.16 13.25 14.68
CA GLU A 151 -10.71 13.57 16.00
C GLU A 151 -9.65 13.44 17.12
N GLN A 152 -8.95 12.29 17.20
CA GLN A 152 -7.88 12.06 18.18
C GLN A 152 -6.72 13.06 18.01
N VAL A 153 -6.30 13.28 16.77
CA VAL A 153 -5.23 14.24 16.42
C VAL A 153 -5.62 15.66 16.83
N ASN A 154 -6.83 16.09 16.49
CA ASN A 154 -7.33 17.42 16.79
C ASN A 154 -7.52 17.64 18.31
N GLU A 155 -8.05 16.66 19.05
CA GLU A 155 -8.17 16.73 20.51
C GLU A 155 -6.80 16.97 21.16
N HIS A 156 -5.78 16.18 20.79
CA HIS A 156 -4.45 16.29 21.35
C HIS A 156 -3.76 17.61 21.00
N ILE A 157 -3.90 18.08 19.76
CA ILE A 157 -3.34 19.36 19.30
C ILE A 157 -4.04 20.53 19.99
N LEU A 158 -5.37 20.59 19.98
CA LEU A 158 -6.11 21.68 20.62
C LEU A 158 -5.89 21.70 22.14
N GLY A 159 -5.86 20.55 22.80
CA GLY A 159 -5.54 20.46 24.22
C GLY A 159 -4.12 20.97 24.54
N PHE A 160 -3.16 20.79 23.64
CA PHE A 160 -1.80 21.33 23.79
C PHE A 160 -1.72 22.82 23.52
N LEU A 161 -2.33 23.32 22.45
CA LEU A 161 -2.29 24.73 22.10
C LEU A 161 -3.04 25.60 23.12
N ASN A 162 -4.18 25.13 23.65
CA ASN A 162 -4.91 25.86 24.70
C ASN A 162 -4.14 25.95 26.03
N GLU A 163 -3.31 24.94 26.34
CA GLU A 163 -2.48 24.92 27.56
C GLU A 163 -1.22 25.78 27.41
N VAL A 164 -0.53 25.68 26.27
CA VAL A 164 0.77 26.33 26.05
C VAL A 164 0.66 27.76 25.51
N LEU A 165 -0.37 28.05 24.72
CA LEU A 165 -0.59 29.34 24.06
C LEU A 165 -2.02 29.89 24.32
N PRO A 166 -2.48 29.98 25.59
CA PRO A 166 -3.84 30.43 25.90
C PRO A 166 -4.14 31.84 25.39
N ASP A 167 -3.14 32.74 25.33
CA ASP A 167 -3.28 34.10 24.79
C ASP A 167 -3.48 34.12 23.27
N VAL A 168 -3.00 33.10 22.55
CA VAL A 168 -3.20 32.95 21.10
C VAL A 168 -4.56 32.31 20.85
N MET A 169 -4.88 31.23 21.56
CA MET A 169 -6.12 30.46 21.36
C MET A 169 -7.38 31.20 21.81
N SER A 170 -7.27 32.14 22.75
CA SER A 170 -8.40 32.97 23.21
C SER A 170 -8.65 34.23 22.37
N ARG A 171 -7.82 34.54 21.36
CA ARG A 171 -8.08 35.64 20.44
C ARG A 171 -9.18 35.25 19.46
N GLU A 172 -10.20 36.11 19.32
CA GLU A 172 -11.17 35.98 18.25
C GLU A 172 -10.46 36.08 16.89
N GLY A 173 -10.60 35.05 16.06
CA GLY A 173 -9.95 34.99 14.75
C GLY A 173 -10.53 36.02 13.79
N SER A 174 -9.70 36.88 13.20
CA SER A 174 -10.13 37.89 12.22
C SER A 174 -10.40 37.31 10.81
N VAL A 175 -10.77 36.03 10.72
CA VAL A 175 -10.96 35.29 9.47
C VAL A 175 -12.42 34.88 9.37
N ALA A 176 -13.06 35.17 8.23
CA ALA A 176 -14.41 34.70 7.97
C ALA A 176 -14.45 33.18 8.06
N VAL A 177 -15.31 32.65 8.94
CA VAL A 177 -15.43 31.21 9.19
C VAL A 177 -16.00 30.53 7.93
N GLY A 178 -15.11 30.01 7.09
CA GLY A 178 -15.46 28.85 6.25
C GLY A 178 -15.74 27.68 7.18
N GLU A 179 -16.83 26.95 6.96
CA GLU A 179 -17.28 25.89 7.85
C GLU A 179 -16.26 24.74 7.99
N VAL A 180 -15.46 24.78 9.06
CA VAL A 180 -14.68 23.61 9.53
C VAL A 180 -15.52 22.70 10.44
N GLY A 181 -16.84 22.97 10.53
CA GLY A 181 -17.82 22.15 11.27
C GLY A 181 -18.51 21.08 10.42
N GLY A 182 -18.40 21.16 9.09
CA GLY A 182 -18.79 20.07 8.22
C GLY A 182 -17.69 19.03 8.18
N VAL A 183 -18.01 17.76 8.40
CA VAL A 183 -17.11 16.64 8.05
C VAL A 183 -17.04 16.55 6.53
N THR A 184 -16.25 17.41 5.92
CA THR A 184 -15.93 17.34 4.50
C THR A 184 -15.01 16.14 4.29
N LYS A 185 -15.60 15.01 3.88
CA LYS A 185 -14.90 13.83 3.34
C LYS A 185 -14.08 14.11 2.06
N SER A 186 -13.81 15.38 1.74
CA SER A 186 -12.82 15.78 0.73
C SER A 186 -11.41 15.60 1.30
N SER A 187 -11.04 14.36 1.61
CA SER A 187 -9.62 14.02 1.76
C SER A 187 -8.96 14.23 0.40
N THR A 188 -8.08 15.22 0.32
CA THR A 188 -7.20 15.45 -0.85
C THR A 188 -6.27 14.24 -1.06
N PHE A 189 -6.14 13.37 -0.07
CA PHE A 189 -5.47 12.07 -0.13
C PHE A 189 -6.48 10.94 -0.40
N GLY A 190 -6.68 10.64 -1.69
CA GLY A 190 -7.02 9.31 -2.18
C GLY A 190 -8.47 8.82 -2.03
N GLU A 191 -9.16 9.13 -0.93
CA GLU A 191 -10.36 8.39 -0.50
C GLU A 191 -11.71 8.94 -0.98
N ALA A 192 -11.74 10.13 -1.60
CA ALA A 192 -12.99 10.77 -2.03
C ALA A 192 -13.71 10.09 -3.24
N GLU A 193 -13.28 8.89 -3.66
CA GLU A 193 -13.87 8.10 -4.77
C GLU A 193 -14.25 6.65 -4.34
N VAL A 194 -14.42 6.37 -3.05
CA VAL A 194 -14.74 5.01 -2.56
C VAL A 194 -16.22 4.62 -2.74
N GLU A 195 -17.13 5.57 -2.99
CA GLU A 195 -18.58 5.26 -3.18
C GLU A 195 -18.90 4.44 -4.45
N ASP A 196 -18.00 4.36 -5.44
CA ASP A 196 -18.21 3.62 -6.70
C ASP A 196 -17.31 2.36 -6.83
N ILE A 197 -16.48 2.06 -5.82
CA ILE A 197 -15.56 0.90 -5.82
C ILE A 197 -16.22 -0.36 -5.23
N THR A 198 -17.29 -0.22 -4.44
CA THR A 198 -18.05 -1.36 -3.87
C THR A 198 -19.17 -1.89 -4.79
N ALA A 199 -19.39 -1.27 -5.96
CA ALA A 199 -20.42 -1.64 -6.92
C ALA A 199 -19.95 -2.63 -8.01
N TRP A 200 -19.41 -3.80 -7.61
CA TRP A 200 -18.97 -4.87 -8.54
C TRP A 200 -19.37 -6.29 -8.10
#